data_AF-A0A2E5KY38-F1
#
_entry.id   AF-A0A2E5KY38-F1
#
_cell.length_a   1.000
_cell.length_b   1.000
_cell.length_c   1.000
_cell.angle_alpha   90.00
_cell.angle_beta   90.00
_cell.angle_gamma   90.00
#
_symmetry.space_group_name_H-M   'P 1'
#
loop_
_entity.id
_entity.type
_entity.pdbx_description
1 polymer ?
#
loop_
_entity_poly.entity_id
_entity_poly.type
_entity_poly.pdbx_seq_one_letter_code
_entity_poly.pdbx_strand_id
1 'polypeptide(L)' 'MGKLSPQEINQLLSQPIIARIRTVQPDGSPHVAALWQQWDGQVMWVIPRSLASWYENLSQEPRVCVL' A
#
# COMPACT_ATOMS: atom_id res chain seq x y z
N MET A 1 14.66 -8.13 -15.57
CA MET A 1 14.43 -7.92 -14.13
C MET A 1 13.74 -9.17 -13.60
N GLY A 2 14.31 -9.83 -12.58
CA GLY A 2 13.86 -11.15 -12.10
C GLY A 2 12.80 -11.04 -11.00
N LYS A 3 11.91 -12.03 -10.92
CA LYS A 3 10.96 -12.16 -9.81
C LYS A 3 11.72 -12.50 -8.52
N LEU A 4 11.42 -11.78 -7.44
CA LEU A 4 11.93 -12.08 -6.11
C LEU A 4 11.37 -13.41 -5.60
N SER A 5 12.21 -14.19 -4.93
CA SER A 5 11.79 -15.34 -4.14
C SER A 5 10.92 -14.90 -2.94
N PRO A 6 10.12 -15.80 -2.34
CA PRO A 6 9.36 -15.46 -1.14
C PRO A 6 10.22 -14.97 0.02
N GLN A 7 11.47 -15.46 0.15
CA GLN A 7 12.40 -15.04 1.20
C GLN A 7 12.89 -13.61 0.95
N GLU A 8 13.24 -13.27 -0.30
CA GLU A 8 13.65 -11.91 -0.67
C GLU A 8 12.49 -10.91 -0.52
N ILE A 9 11.25 -11.31 -0.82
CA ILE A 9 10.05 -10.48 -0.56
C ILE A 9 9.91 -10.19 0.93
N ASN A 10 9.99 -11.22 1.78
CA ASN A 10 9.91 -11.04 3.23
C ASN A 10 11.02 -10.11 3.75
N GLN A 11 12.25 -10.29 3.27
CA GLN A 11 13.38 -9.44 3.65
C GLN A 11 13.20 -7.99 3.18
N LEU A 12 12.62 -7.76 2.00
CA LEU A 12 12.31 -6.42 1.50
C LEU A 12 11.24 -5.75 2.35
N LEU A 13 10.12 -6.44 2.58
CA LEU A 13 8.97 -5.88 3.30
C LEU A 13 9.25 -5.67 4.79
N SER A 14 10.23 -6.37 5.37
CA SER A 14 10.66 -6.16 6.77
C SER A 14 11.55 -4.93 6.98
N GLN A 15 12.00 -4.28 5.90
CA GLN A 15 12.81 -3.06 6.00
C GLN A 15 11.92 -1.82 6.24
N PRO A 16 12.47 -0.74 6.82
CA PRO A 16 11.75 0.53 7.02
C PRO A 16 11.63 1.31 5.70
N ILE A 17 10.88 0.75 4.75
CA ILE A 17 10.63 1.33 3.42
C ILE A 17 9.38 2.20 3.43
N ILE A 18 9.45 3.33 2.73
CA ILE A 18 8.27 4.14 2.41
C ILE A 18 7.62 3.55 1.16
N ALA A 19 6.42 3.00 1.31
CA ALA A 19 5.65 2.43 0.21
C ALA A 19 4.73 3.49 -0.42
N ARG A 20 4.20 3.20 -1.60
CA ARG A 20 3.23 4.05 -2.30
C ARG A 20 1.93 3.30 -2.51
N ILE A 21 0.86 3.78 -1.90
CA ILE A 21 -0.49 3.26 -2.11
C ILE A 21 -1.14 3.97 -3.30
N ARG A 22 -1.83 3.20 -4.13
CA ARG A 22 -2.62 3.68 -5.27
C ARG A 22 -4.06 3.27 -5.08
N THR A 23 -4.97 4.24 -5.11
CA THR A 23 -6.42 4.07 -4.92
C THR A 23 -7.18 4.67 -6.10
N VAL A 24 -8.43 4.27 -6.29
CA VAL A 24 -9.31 4.85 -7.32
C VAL A 24 -10.13 5.98 -6.70
N GLN A 25 -10.12 7.16 -7.33
CA GLN A 25 -10.96 8.29 -6.91
C GLN A 25 -12.41 8.09 -7.37
N PRO A 26 -13.39 8.83 -6.83
CA PRO A 26 -14.80 8.73 -7.24
C PRO A 26 -15.04 8.96 -8.73
N ASP A 27 -14.19 9.77 -9.39
CA ASP A 27 -14.24 10.02 -10.83
C ASP A 27 -13.52 8.95 -11.68
N GLY A 28 -13.01 7.89 -11.03
CA GLY A 28 -12.27 6.80 -11.66
C GLY A 28 -10.78 7.08 -11.88
N SER A 29 -10.28 8.29 -11.60
CA SER A 29 -8.88 8.64 -11.78
C SER A 29 -7.98 8.01 -10.69
N PRO A 30 -6.70 7.74 -10.97
CA PRO A 30 -5.79 7.18 -9.98
C PRO A 30 -5.32 8.25 -8.97
N HIS A 31 -5.33 7.91 -7.68
CA HIS A 31 -4.72 8.69 -6.62
C HIS A 31 -3.53 7.94 -6.02
N VAL A 32 -2.43 8.64 -5.70
CA VAL A 32 -1.21 8.03 -5.16
C VAL A 32 -0.74 8.79 -3.93
N ALA A 33 -0.47 8.08 -2.84
CA ALA A 33 0.08 8.64 -1.62
C ALA A 33 1.26 7.79 -1.10
N ALA A 34 2.21 8.43 -0.43
CA ALA A 34 3.27 7.74 0.30
C ALA A 34 2.78 7.36 1.71
N LEU A 35 3.18 6.19 2.19
CA LEU A 35 2.86 5.74 3.54
C LEU A 35 4.00 4.93 4.16
N TRP A 36 3.97 4.85 5.48
CA TRP A 36 4.69 3.84 6.23
C TRP A 36 3.87 2.57 6.26
N GLN A 37 4.54 1.44 6.09
CA GLN A 37 3.95 0.11 6.16
C GLN A 37 4.67 -0.71 7.22
N GLN A 38 3.96 -1.71 7.76
CA GLN A 38 4.55 -2.73 8.61
C GLN A 38 4.19 -4.12 8.06
N TRP A 39 5.20 -4.96 7.86
CA TRP A 39 5.04 -6.34 7.42
C TRP A 39 5.16 -7.30 8.61
N ASP A 40 4.22 -8.22 8.75
CA ASP A 40 4.22 -9.23 9.82
C ASP A 40 4.58 -10.66 9.34
N GLY A 41 4.88 -10.82 8.05
CA GLY A 41 5.11 -12.13 7.42
C GLY A 41 3.93 -12.66 6.60
N GLN A 42 2.74 -12.08 6.75
CA GLN A 42 1.53 -12.49 6.04
C GLN A 42 0.77 -11.33 5.42
N VAL A 43 0.63 -10.22 6.15
CA VAL A 43 -0.11 -9.04 5.71
C VAL A 43 0.70 -7.76 5.91
N MET A 44 0.38 -6.77 5.07
CA MET A 44 0.92 -5.42 5.16
C MET A 44 -0.06 -4.54 5.93
N TRP A 45 0.35 -4.09 7.11
CA TRP A 45 -0.40 -3.14 7.92
C TRP A 45 -0.06 -1.71 7.48
N VAL A 46 -1.10 -0.90 7.31
CA VAL A 46 -1.00 0.53 7.02
C VAL A 46 -2.00 1.28 7.89
N ILE A 47 -1.61 2.46 8.37
CA ILE A 47 -2.45 3.27 9.25
C ILE A 47 -2.76 4.60 8.56
N PRO A 48 -4.02 4.84 8.15
CA PRO A 48 -4.42 6.14 7.63
C PRO A 48 -4.47 7.19 8.74
N ARG A 49 -4.21 8.44 8.35
CA ARG A 49 -4.65 9.59 9.17
C ARG A 49 -6.17 9.74 9.03
N SER A 50 -6.84 10.31 10.03
CA SER A 50 -8.30 10.39 10.11
C SER A 50 -9.01 10.99 8.89
N LEU A 51 -8.31 11.79 8.07
CA LEU A 51 -8.83 12.43 6.85
C LEU A 51 -7.96 12.12 5.63
N ALA A 52 -7.33 10.95 5.61
CA ALA A 52 -6.55 10.53 4.46
C ALA A 52 -7.48 10.23 3.29
N SER A 53 -7.37 10.99 2.19
CA SER A 53 -8.21 10.78 0.99
C SER A 53 -8.10 9.37 0.42
N TRP A 54 -6.95 8.70 0.58
CA TRP A 54 -6.81 7.30 0.17
C TRP A 54 -7.66 6.33 1.02
N TYR A 55 -7.93 6.65 2.29
CA TYR A 55 -8.83 5.85 3.12
C TYR A 55 -10.30 6.02 2.70
N GLU A 56 -10.70 7.25 2.40
CA GLU A 56 -12.04 7.53 1.86
C GLU A 56 -12.24 6.82 0.51
N ASN A 57 -11.25 6.91 -0.38
CA ASN A 57 -11.25 6.18 -1.66
C ASN A 57 -11.42 4.67 -1.46
N LEU A 58 -10.63 4.05 -0.56
CA LEU A 58 -10.72 2.61 -0.28
C LEU A 58 -12.05 2.18 0.34
N SER A 59 -12.71 3.08 1.07
CA SER A 59 -14.01 2.81 1.68
C SER A 59 -15.13 2.70 0.63
N GLN A 60 -14.94 3.29 -0.55
CA GLN A 60 -15.89 3.23 -1.67
C GLN A 60 -15.46 2.22 -2.74
N GLU A 61 -14.15 2.13 -3.02
CA GLU A 61 -13.57 1.23 -4.02
C GLU A 61 -12.34 0.53 -3.42
N PRO A 62 -12.45 -0.74 -2.99
CA PRO A 62 -11.42 -1.42 -2.22
C PRO A 62 -10.23 -1.91 -3.05
N ARG A 63 -10.28 -1.84 -4.39
CA ARG A 63 -9.13 -2.21 -5.22
C ARG A 63 -7.96 -1.26 -4.99
N VAL A 64 -6.81 -1.84 -4.71
CA VAL A 64 -5.60 -1.11 -4.31
C VAL A 64 -4.36 -1.72 -4.96
N CYS A 65 -3.35 -0.89 -5.19
CA CYS A 65 -2.01 -1.33 -5.53
C CYS A 65 -1.01 -0.66 -4.58
N VAL A 66 -0.03 -1.43 -4.11
CA VAL A 66 1.10 -0.91 -3.33
C VAL A 66 2.38 -1.14 -4.13
N LEU A 67 3.21 -0.10 -4.21
CA LEU A 67 4.58 -0.17 -4.72
C LEU A 67 5.58 0.00 -3.59
#